data_AF-A0A132T6N5-F1
#
_entry.id   AF-A0A132T6N5-F1
#
_cell.length_a   1.000
_cell.length_b   1.000
_cell.length_c   1.000
_cell.angle_alpha   90.00
_cell.angle_beta   90.00
_cell.angle_gamma   90.00
#
_symmetry.space_group_name_H-M   'P 1'
#
loop_
_entity.id
_entity.type
_entity.pdbx_description
1 polymer ?
#
loop_
_entity_poly.entity_id
_entity_poly.type
_entity_poly.pdbx_seq_one_letter_code
_entity_poly.pdbx_strand_id
1 'polypeptide(L)'
;MSPSARAIVTVYTNGPSCMACTQTKRHLEKRGIAYTEQPLDEDNTAAAIELGFTTAPVVCVSIDGAEQSWDGYRPDRIDAIARAA
;
A
#
# COMPACT_ATOMS: atom_id res chain seq x y z
N MET A 1 -2.10 12.86 -25.95
CA MET A 1 -2.78 12.19 -24.81
C MET A 1 -1.74 11.30 -24.16
N SER A 2 -0.92 11.86 -23.26
CA SER A 2 0.15 11.10 -22.60
C SER A 2 -0.47 10.15 -21.57
N PRO A 3 -0.18 8.85 -21.60
CA PRO A 3 -0.40 8.01 -20.44
C PRO A 3 0.76 8.32 -19.50
N SER A 4 0.59 9.31 -18.61
CA SER A 4 1.45 9.33 -17.42
C SER A 4 1.20 8.02 -16.70
N ALA A 5 2.25 7.24 -16.48
CA ALA A 5 2.17 5.98 -15.76
C ALA A 5 1.32 6.16 -14.50
N ARG A 6 0.20 5.46 -14.43
CA ARG A 6 -0.81 5.70 -13.39
C ARG A 6 -0.53 4.74 -12.25
N ALA A 7 0.36 5.14 -11.34
CA ALA A 7 0.58 4.42 -10.09
C ALA A 7 -0.58 4.71 -9.12
N ILE A 8 -1.37 3.69 -8.78
CA ILE A 8 -2.43 3.76 -7.77
C ILE A 8 -1.97 2.95 -6.57
N VAL A 9 -1.81 3.60 -5.42
CA VAL A 9 -1.41 2.96 -4.15
C VAL A 9 -2.56 3.06 -3.16
N THR A 10 -2.96 1.94 -2.59
CA THR A 10 -3.92 1.86 -1.49
C THR A 10 -3.25 1.18 -0.30
N VAL A 11 -3.28 1.84 0.86
CA VAL A 11 -2.71 1.36 2.12
C VAL A 11 -3.85 1.06 3.08
N TYR A 12 -4.04 -0.22 3.36
CA TYR A 12 -4.97 -0.71 4.36
C TYR A 12 -4.29 -0.76 5.73
N THR A 13 -4.86 -0.05 6.70
CA THR A 13 -4.30 0.14 8.04
C THR A 13 -5.18 -0.47 9.12
N ASN A 14 -4.61 -1.14 10.12
CA ASN A 14 -5.35 -1.67 11.27
C ASN A 14 -5.47 -0.66 12.43
N GLY A 15 -5.41 0.63 12.11
CA GLY A 15 -5.56 1.73 13.07
C GLY A 15 -4.24 2.38 13.53
N PRO A 16 -4.33 3.39 14.42
CA PRO A 16 -3.20 4.28 14.78
C PRO A 16 -2.13 3.60 15.65
N SER A 17 -2.46 2.49 16.31
CA SER A 17 -1.50 1.71 17.12
C SER A 17 -0.54 0.88 16.27
N CYS A 18 -0.78 0.78 14.97
CA CYS A 18 0.06 0.05 14.03
C CYS A 18 1.28 0.89 13.62
N MET A 19 2.41 0.72 14.31
CA MET A 19 3.65 1.42 13.95
C MET A 19 4.09 1.14 12.51
N ALA A 20 3.93 -0.10 12.04
CA ALA A 20 4.26 -0.48 10.66
C ALA A 20 3.44 0.33 9.64
N CYS A 21 2.16 0.56 9.92
CA CYS A 21 1.26 1.34 9.09
C CYS A 21 1.72 2.80 9.01
N THR A 22 2.04 3.41 10.15
CA THR A 22 2.59 4.76 10.22
C THR A 22 3.91 4.87 9.44
N GLN A 23 4.79 3.88 9.54
CA GLN A 23 6.08 3.88 8.83
C GLN A 23 5.89 3.75 7.31
N THR A 24 5.01 2.88 6.84
CA THR A 24 4.66 2.76 5.41
C THR A 24 4.16 4.09 4.86
N LYS A 25 3.18 4.70 5.51
CA LYS A 25 2.60 5.99 5.09
C LYS A 25 3.65 7.10 5.03
N ARG A 26 4.43 7.26 6.09
CA ARG A 26 5.53 8.25 6.13
C ARG A 26 6.56 8.04 5.03
N HIS A 27 6.85 6.78 4.69
CA HIS A 27 7.82 6.47 3.64
C HIS A 27 7.26 6.80 2.24
N LEU A 28 5.99 6.49 1.99
CA LEU A 28 5.28 6.90 0.77
C LEU A 28 5.27 8.43 0.61
N GLU A 29 4.96 9.17 1.68
CA GLU A 29 4.99 10.64 1.70
C GLU A 29 6.40 11.17 1.41
N LYS A 30 7.44 10.61 2.05
CA LYS A 30 8.84 10.99 1.78
C LYS A 30 9.25 10.77 0.34
N ARG A 31 8.67 9.77 -0.33
CA ARG A 31 8.91 9.47 -1.74
C ARG A 31 8.03 10.30 -2.69
N GLY A 32 7.08 11.07 -2.16
CA GLY A 32 6.14 11.84 -2.97
C GLY A 32 5.12 10.97 -3.72
N ILE A 33 4.87 9.75 -3.25
CA ILE A 33 3.93 8.81 -3.87
C ILE A 33 2.52 9.14 -3.37
N ALA A 34 1.58 9.34 -4.29
CA ALA A 34 0.16 9.47 -3.93
C ALA A 34 -0.40 8.12 -3.49
N TYR A 35 -1.02 8.07 -2.31
CA TYR A 35 -1.64 6.87 -1.78
C TYR A 35 -2.99 7.18 -1.13
N THR A 36 -3.87 6.18 -1.12
CA THR A 36 -5.16 6.20 -0.42
C THR A 36 -5.03 5.38 0.84
N GLU A 37 -5.31 5.97 1.99
CA GLU A 37 -5.43 5.22 3.25
C GLU A 37 -6.86 4.69 3.40
N GLN A 38 -6.99 3.39 3.69
CA GLN A 38 -8.25 2.77 4.07
C GLN A 38 -8.10 2.00 5.38
N PRO A 39 -9.04 2.08 6.32
CA PRO A 39 -9.03 1.23 7.50
C PRO A 39 -9.32 -0.22 7.12
N LEU A 40 -8.63 -1.16 7.76
CA LEU A 40 -9.07 -2.54 7.81
C LEU A 40 -10.29 -2.60 8.74
N ASP A 41 -11.45 -2.88 8.17
CA ASP A 41 -12.72 -3.05 8.86
C ASP A 41 -13.15 -4.53 8.81
N GLU A 42 -14.23 -4.89 9.48
CA GLU A 42 -14.70 -6.29 9.50
C GLU A 42 -15.06 -6.81 8.10
N ASP A 43 -15.52 -5.94 7.21
CA ASP A 43 -15.92 -6.29 5.84
C ASP A 43 -14.71 -6.63 4.94
N ASN A 44 -13.59 -5.92 5.10
CA ASN A 44 -12.40 -6.09 4.27
C ASN A 44 -11.26 -6.87 4.94
N THR A 45 -11.29 -7.04 6.26
CA THR A 45 -10.31 -7.84 7.02
C THR A 45 -10.43 -9.31 6.65
N ALA A 46 -11.66 -9.82 6.49
CA ALA A 46 -11.88 -11.20 6.04
C ALA A 46 -11.27 -11.44 4.65
N ALA A 47 -11.48 -10.49 3.72
CA ALA A 47 -10.89 -10.56 2.39
C ALA A 47 -9.35 -10.48 2.43
N ALA A 48 -8.76 -9.62 3.27
CA ALA A 48 -7.32 -9.54 3.42
C ALA A 48 -6.71 -10.84 3.96
N ILE A 49 -7.38 -11.47 4.94
CA ILE A 49 -6.96 -12.77 5.50
C ILE A 49 -7.13 -13.88 4.46
N GLU A 50 -8.23 -13.91 3.70
CA GLU A 50 -8.44 -14.87 2.60
C GLU A 50 -7.38 -14.74 1.50
N LEU A 51 -6.94 -13.51 1.20
CA LEU A 51 -5.83 -13.24 0.28
C LEU A 51 -4.46 -13.64 0.85
N GLY A 52 -4.40 -14.11 2.10
CA GLY A 52 -3.18 -14.57 2.77
C GLY A 52 -2.38 -13.47 3.45
N PHE A 53 -2.92 -12.26 3.58
CA PHE A 53 -2.27 -11.21 4.34
C PHE A 53 -2.49 -11.41 5.84
N THR A 54 -1.38 -11.49 6.58
CA THR A 54 -1.42 -11.79 8.02
C THR A 54 -0.95 -10.62 8.88
N THR A 55 -0.29 -9.63 8.26
CA THR A 55 0.37 -8.52 8.97
C THR A 55 -0.05 -7.16 8.43
N ALA A 56 -0.68 -6.32 9.24
CA ALA A 56 -0.93 -4.92 8.84
C ALA A 56 0.38 -4.11 8.75
N PRO A 57 0.51 -3.14 7.81
CA PRO A 57 -0.47 -2.73 6.80
C PRO A 57 -0.49 -3.66 5.58
N VAL A 58 -1.62 -3.74 4.88
CA VAL A 58 -1.69 -4.33 3.54
C VAL A 58 -1.60 -3.21 2.53
N VAL A 59 -0.66 -3.30 1.60
CA VAL A 59 -0.45 -2.28 0.56
C VAL A 59 -0.76 -2.92 -0.78
N CYS A 60 -1.69 -2.32 -1.52
CA CYS A 60 -2.06 -2.72 -2.87
C CYS A 60 -1.65 -1.62 -3.85
N VAL A 61 -0.94 -1.98 -4.91
CA VAL A 61 -0.36 -1.04 -5.86
C VAL A 61 -0.59 -1.52 -7.28
N SER A 62 -1.10 -0.64 -8.13
CA SER A 62 -1.24 -0.89 -9.57
C SER A 62 -0.38 0.12 -10.33
N ILE A 63 0.57 -0.36 -11.14
CA ILE A 63 1.44 0.48 -11.99
C ILE A 63 1.38 -0.06 -13.41
N ASP A 64 0.94 0.74 -14.37
CA ASP A 64 0.89 0.38 -15.79
C ASP A 64 0.24 -0.99 -16.10
N GLY A 65 -0.77 -1.36 -15.31
CA GLY A 65 -1.49 -2.63 -15.45
C GLY A 65 -0.86 -3.82 -14.70
N ALA A 66 0.25 -3.61 -13.99
CA ALA A 66 0.82 -4.59 -13.07
C ALA A 66 0.31 -4.34 -11.65
N GLU A 67 -0.40 -5.33 -11.09
CA GLU A 67 -0.88 -5.31 -9.70
C GLU A 67 0.15 -5.98 -8.78
N GLN A 68 0.51 -5.29 -7.71
CA GLN A 68 1.40 -5.76 -6.66
C GLN A 68 0.74 -5.49 -5.32
N SER A 69 0.67 -6.52 -4.48
CA SER A 69 0.19 -6.38 -3.12
C SER A 69 1.11 -7.10 -2.15
N TRP A 70 1.28 -6.53 -0.98
CA TRP A 70 2.09 -7.12 0.08
C TRP A 70 1.60 -6.64 1.44
N ASP A 71 1.92 -7.41 2.47
CA ASP A 71 1.63 -7.09 3.85
C ASP A 71 2.90 -6.73 4.63
N GLY A 72 2.73 -5.97 5.71
CA GLY A 72 3.82 -5.44 6.52
C GLY A 72 4.59 -4.26 5.91
N TYR A 73 5.53 -3.72 6.70
CA TYR A 73 6.38 -2.61 6.28
C TYR A 73 7.53 -3.10 5.38
N ARG A 74 7.46 -2.75 4.09
CA ARG A 74 8.44 -3.14 3.05
C ARG A 74 8.99 -1.92 2.31
N PRO A 75 10.02 -1.24 2.86
CA PRO A 75 10.59 -0.05 2.23
C PRO A 75 11.21 -0.35 0.86
N ASP A 76 11.68 -1.58 0.64
CA ASP A 76 12.17 -2.08 -0.64
C ASP A 76 11.13 -1.96 -1.76
N ARG A 77 9.88 -2.33 -1.45
CA ARG A 77 8.76 -2.25 -2.41
C ARG A 77 8.31 -0.81 -2.64
N ILE A 78 8.27 -0.01 -1.58
CA ILE A 78 7.88 1.41 -1.69
C ILE A 78 8.89 2.18 -2.56
N ASP A 79 10.18 1.90 -2.39
CA ASP A 79 11.23 2.50 -3.22
C ASP A 79 11.16 2.06 -4.68
N ALA A 80 10.73 0.81 -4.94
CA ALA A 80 10.51 0.35 -6.30
C ALA A 80 9.37 1.11 -6.99
N ILE A 81 8.31 1.46 -6.27
CA ILE A 81 7.21 2.28 -6.78
C ILE A 81 7.68 3.67 -7.14
N ALA A 82 8.48 4.29 -6.26
CA ALA A 82 9.05 5.62 -6.51
C ALA A 82 9.96 5.66 -7.75
N ARG A 83 10.50 4.51 -8.18
CA ARG A 83 11.31 4.38 -9.40
C ARG A 83 10.46 4.10 -10.64
N ALA A 84 9.27 3.55 -10.46
CA ALA A 84 8.37 3.12 -11.53
C ALA A 84 7.29 4.18 -11.86
N ALA A 85 6.95 5.04 -10.89
CA ALA A 85 6.09 6.21 -11.05
C ALA A 85 6.88 7.43 -11.52
#